data_AF-A0A8U0TU38-F1
#
_entry.id   AF-A0A8U0TU38-F1
#
_cell.length_a   1.000
_cell.length_b   1.000
_cell.length_c   1.000
_cell.angle_alpha   90.00
_cell.angle_beta   90.00
_cell.angle_gamma   90.00
#
_symmetry.space_group_name_H-M   'P 1'
#
loop_
_entity.id
_entity.type
_entity.pdbx_description
1 polymer ?
#
loop_
_entity_poly.entity_id
_entity_poly.type
_entity_poly.pdbx_seq_one_letter_code
_entity_poly.pdbx_strand_id
1 'polypeptide(L)'
;MDRIDSLMKQEFVSVWVQDPQFHKDDFWHTHIDYEICLHTNSMCFRKKSSCVRRQYSEFVWLRQRLQDNAMLIELPKLPPWNPFFSLNNPYQVNQRMKGLQEFLETVLQDPLLLSDSRVHLFLQSQLSVTKMEACVSGQTRYTVAQAIQMCSDCHRTRFPVEKSRKEYCDSNCESTTSSVLGHSLDSGVPQSSSPLPCDSSTCENCDGSLTIRDRGFFSRESSCDQEHTEP
;
A
#
# COMPACT_ATOMS: atom_id res chain seq x y z
N MET A 1 20.19 -1.56 34.90
CA MET A 1 19.61 -2.56 33.97
C MET A 1 19.26 -1.85 32.66
N ASP A 2 20.20 -1.05 32.10
CA ASP A 2 19.80 0.18 31.38
C ASP A 2 20.31 0.29 29.94
N ARG A 3 21.07 -0.70 29.44
CA ARG A 3 21.54 -0.69 28.04
C ARG A 3 20.53 -1.31 27.07
N ILE A 4 19.73 -2.26 27.52
CA ILE A 4 18.75 -2.96 26.68
C ILE A 4 17.52 -2.07 26.43
N ASP A 5 17.01 -1.40 27.46
CA ASP A 5 15.91 -0.41 27.32
C ASP A 5 16.28 0.79 26.44
N SER A 6 17.54 1.22 26.48
CA SER A 6 18.03 2.30 25.60
C SER A 6 18.16 1.85 24.14
N LEU A 7 18.42 0.57 23.89
CA LEU A 7 18.50 0.01 22.53
C LEU A 7 17.09 -0.14 21.92
N MET A 8 16.09 -0.45 22.74
CA MET A 8 14.68 -0.49 22.32
C MET A 8 14.07 0.91 22.06
N LYS A 9 14.76 1.99 22.43
CA LYS A 9 14.35 3.38 22.19
C LYS A 9 14.84 3.97 20.86
N GLN A 10 15.77 3.33 20.15
CA GLN A 10 16.25 3.89 18.90
C GLN A 10 15.19 3.69 17.80
N GLU A 11 14.74 4.80 17.20
CA GLU A 11 13.85 4.72 16.04
C GLU A 11 14.56 4.08 14.85
N PHE A 12 13.87 3.15 14.18
CA PHE A 12 14.33 2.50 12.97
C PHE A 12 13.22 2.48 11.93
N VAL A 13 13.62 2.54 10.66
CA VAL A 13 12.78 2.34 9.50
C VAL A 13 13.53 1.38 8.59
N SER A 14 13.00 0.18 8.41
CA SER A 14 13.58 -0.86 7.56
C SER A 14 12.63 -1.13 6.40
N VAL A 15 13.19 -1.17 5.19
CA VAL A 15 12.44 -1.42 3.95
C VAL A 15 13.15 -2.47 3.12
N TRP A 16 12.39 -3.37 2.52
CA TRP A 16 12.89 -4.39 1.60
C TRP A 16 12.06 -4.37 0.33
N VAL A 17 12.73 -4.51 -0.82
CA VAL A 17 12.07 -4.70 -2.11
C VAL A 17 12.42 -6.10 -2.60
N GLN A 18 11.39 -6.95 -2.76
CA GLN A 18 11.56 -8.37 -2.98
C GLN A 18 10.47 -8.94 -3.89
N ASP A 19 10.52 -10.26 -4.10
CA ASP A 19 9.51 -11.05 -4.78
C ASP A 19 8.98 -10.41 -6.09
N PRO A 20 9.84 -10.28 -7.12
CA PRO A 20 9.41 -9.74 -8.41
C PRO A 20 8.35 -10.68 -9.02
N GLN A 21 7.14 -10.16 -9.26
CA GLN A 21 6.08 -10.91 -9.91
C GLN A 21 5.76 -10.34 -11.28
N PHE A 22 5.48 -11.25 -12.19
CA PHE A 22 5.17 -10.93 -13.57
C PHE A 22 3.67 -10.99 -13.79
N HIS A 23 3.10 -9.87 -14.21
CA HIS A 23 1.69 -9.70 -14.47
C HIS A 23 1.45 -9.62 -15.98
N LYS A 24 0.49 -10.39 -16.46
CA LYS A 24 -0.08 -10.26 -17.81
C LYS A 24 -1.49 -9.71 -17.66
N ASP A 25 -1.66 -8.43 -17.89
CA ASP A 25 -2.99 -7.82 -17.88
C ASP A 25 -3.70 -8.14 -19.20
N ASP A 26 -2.98 -7.97 -20.32
CA ASP A 26 -3.44 -8.27 -21.68
C ASP A 26 -2.29 -8.74 -22.58
N PHE A 27 -2.57 -9.13 -23.83
CA PHE A 27 -1.58 -9.58 -24.82
C PHE A 27 -0.41 -8.61 -25.07
N TRP A 28 -0.56 -7.32 -24.72
CA TRP A 28 0.46 -6.28 -24.89
C TRP A 28 0.85 -5.55 -23.59
N HIS A 29 0.11 -5.79 -22.50
CA HIS A 29 0.30 -5.12 -21.23
C HIS A 29 0.86 -6.11 -20.22
N THR A 30 2.17 -6.29 -20.30
CA THR A 30 2.91 -7.09 -19.35
C THR A 30 3.79 -6.19 -18.51
N HIS A 31 3.70 -6.31 -17.19
CA HIS A 31 4.49 -5.52 -16.26
C HIS A 31 5.08 -6.40 -15.15
N ILE A 32 6.13 -5.90 -14.52
CA ILE A 32 6.67 -6.48 -13.30
C ILE A 32 6.44 -5.50 -12.17
N ASP A 33 5.91 -6.03 -11.08
CA ASP A 33 5.85 -5.35 -9.80
C ASP A 33 6.76 -6.04 -8.79
N TYR A 34 6.98 -5.36 -7.69
CA TYR A 34 7.83 -5.79 -6.59
C TYR A 34 7.04 -5.68 -5.30
N GLU A 35 7.21 -6.65 -4.41
CA GLU A 35 6.75 -6.54 -3.04
C GLU A 35 7.66 -5.58 -2.28
N ILE A 36 7.08 -4.56 -1.67
CA ILE A 36 7.75 -3.64 -0.76
C ILE A 36 7.28 -3.99 0.65
N CYS A 37 8.21 -4.41 1.50
CA CYS A 37 7.96 -4.68 2.91
C CYS A 37 8.57 -3.54 3.75
N LEU A 38 7.77 -2.94 4.62
CA LEU A 38 8.18 -1.93 5.59
C LEU A 38 8.07 -2.51 7.00
N HIS A 39 9.06 -2.26 7.84
CA HIS A 39 9.01 -2.50 9.29
C HIS A 39 9.64 -1.32 10.02
N THR A 40 8.93 -0.75 10.99
CA THR A 40 9.37 0.46 11.69
C THR A 40 8.73 0.59 13.06
N ASN A 41 9.47 1.17 14.01
CA ASN A 41 8.91 1.67 15.27
C ASN A 41 8.65 3.18 15.25
N SER A 42 9.04 3.90 14.19
CA SER A 42 8.90 5.36 14.07
C SER A 42 7.44 5.80 14.14
N MET A 43 7.21 6.99 14.68
CA MET A 43 5.89 7.64 14.73
C MET A 43 5.51 8.36 13.44
N CYS A 44 6.45 8.49 12.49
CA CYS A 44 6.14 9.04 11.16
C CYS A 44 5.18 8.15 10.37
N PHE A 45 5.11 6.87 10.70
CA PHE A 45 4.30 5.88 10.00
C PHE A 45 3.07 5.46 10.80
N ARG A 46 1.95 5.28 10.10
CA ARG A 46 0.69 4.88 10.72
C ARG A 46 0.67 3.39 11.06
N LYS A 47 1.19 2.54 10.16
CA LYS A 47 1.40 1.11 10.44
C LYS A 47 2.86 0.84 10.81
N LYS A 48 3.08 -0.08 11.76
CA LYS A 48 4.42 -0.56 12.15
C LYS A 48 5.01 -1.55 11.16
N SER A 49 4.14 -2.26 10.43
CA SER A 49 4.51 -3.11 9.32
C SER A 49 3.53 -2.95 8.17
N SER A 50 4.01 -2.94 6.93
CA SER A 50 3.17 -2.99 5.73
C SER A 50 3.87 -3.73 4.61
N CYS A 51 3.08 -4.40 3.75
CA CYS A 51 3.56 -5.05 2.53
C CYS A 51 2.63 -4.63 1.40
N VAL A 52 3.18 -4.02 0.37
CA VAL A 52 2.45 -3.51 -0.78
C VAL A 52 3.17 -3.91 -2.05
N ARG A 53 2.43 -4.09 -3.15
CA ARG A 53 3.04 -4.34 -4.46
C ARG A 53 3.06 -3.08 -5.31
N ARG A 54 4.21 -2.77 -5.90
CA ARG A 54 4.42 -1.58 -6.75
C ARG A 54 5.26 -1.90 -7.97
N GLN A 55 4.90 -1.31 -9.11
CA GLN A 55 5.68 -1.40 -10.35
C GLN A 55 6.64 -0.21 -10.53
N TYR A 56 7.67 -0.40 -11.36
CA TYR A 56 8.71 0.62 -11.60
C TYR A 56 8.15 2.00 -12.01
N SER A 57 7.10 2.05 -12.84
CA SER A 57 6.49 3.32 -13.26
C SER A 57 5.90 4.11 -12.09
N GLU A 58 5.41 3.43 -11.05
CA GLU A 58 4.90 4.09 -9.84
C GLU A 58 6.05 4.69 -9.00
N PHE A 59 7.23 4.07 -8.99
CA PHE A 59 8.42 4.67 -8.38
C PHE A 59 8.87 5.93 -9.13
N VAL A 60 8.82 5.92 -10.47
CA VAL A 60 9.11 7.10 -11.30
C VAL A 60 8.14 8.24 -10.96
N TRP A 61 6.84 7.92 -10.85
CA TRP A 61 5.83 8.89 -10.40
C TRP A 61 6.16 9.45 -9.00
N LEU A 62 6.47 8.58 -8.03
CA LEU A 62 6.77 9.00 -6.67
C LEU A 62 7.98 9.94 -6.65
N ARG A 63 9.08 9.58 -7.33
CA ARG A 63 10.27 10.42 -7.42
C ARG A 63 9.95 11.78 -8.03
N GLN A 64 9.16 11.82 -9.11
CA GLN A 64 8.78 13.09 -9.73
C GLN A 64 8.00 13.98 -8.75
N ARG A 65 7.02 13.40 -8.04
CA ARG A 65 6.22 14.15 -7.07
C ARG A 65 7.03 14.66 -5.88
N LEU A 66 7.98 13.87 -5.39
CA LEU A 66 8.91 14.34 -4.36
C LEU A 66 9.78 15.49 -4.88
N GLN A 67 10.22 15.44 -6.14
CA GLN A 67 11.06 16.50 -6.72
C GLN A 67 10.29 17.82 -6.85
N ASP A 68 9.02 17.72 -7.24
CA ASP A 68 8.13 18.88 -7.40
C ASP A 68 7.92 19.61 -6.05
N ASN A 69 7.88 18.88 -4.93
CA ASN A 69 7.68 19.46 -3.59
C ASN A 69 9.00 19.85 -2.89
N ALA A 70 10.12 19.21 -3.25
CA ALA A 70 11.41 19.38 -2.62
C ALA A 70 12.49 19.80 -3.63
N MET A 71 12.26 20.90 -4.35
CA MET A 71 13.12 21.33 -5.47
C MET A 71 14.59 21.56 -5.10
N LEU A 72 14.90 21.79 -3.81
CA LEU A 72 16.26 22.02 -3.32
C LEU A 72 16.97 20.73 -2.84
N ILE A 73 16.26 19.61 -2.75
CA ILE A 73 16.81 18.34 -2.27
C ILE A 73 17.24 17.50 -3.48
N GLU A 74 18.47 17.00 -3.44
CA GLU A 74 18.95 16.02 -4.41
C GLU A 74 18.32 14.66 -4.12
N LEU A 75 17.26 14.32 -4.88
CA LEU A 75 16.61 13.03 -4.71
C LEU A 75 17.48 11.88 -5.22
N PRO A 76 17.47 10.73 -4.51
CA PRO A 76 18.14 9.52 -4.97
C PRO A 76 17.71 9.16 -6.39
N LYS A 77 18.66 8.67 -7.17
CA LYS A 77 18.41 8.25 -8.55
C LYS A 77 17.72 6.89 -8.52
N LEU A 78 16.67 6.76 -9.33
CA LEU A 78 16.09 5.45 -9.60
C LEU A 78 17.05 4.65 -10.50
N PRO A 79 16.99 3.30 -10.46
CA PRO A 79 17.68 2.50 -11.45
C PRO A 79 17.27 2.96 -12.86
N PRO A 80 18.23 3.08 -13.79
CA PRO A 80 18.00 3.70 -15.07
C PRO A 80 16.88 2.98 -15.83
N TRP A 81 16.04 3.77 -16.51
CA TRP A 81 15.09 3.21 -17.45
C TRP A 81 15.86 2.52 -18.58
N ASN A 82 15.59 1.24 -18.79
CA ASN A 82 16.23 0.43 -19.82
C ASN A 82 15.20 0.08 -20.89
N PRO A 83 15.30 0.62 -22.12
CA PRO A 83 14.38 0.28 -23.22
C PRO A 83 14.49 -1.19 -23.66
N PHE A 84 15.61 -1.85 -23.35
CA PHE A 84 15.86 -3.27 -23.61
C PHE A 84 15.77 -4.11 -22.33
N PHE A 85 14.94 -3.69 -21.37
CA PHE A 85 14.76 -4.44 -20.14
C PHE A 85 14.10 -5.79 -20.44
N SER A 86 14.82 -6.87 -20.16
CA SER A 86 14.32 -8.22 -20.35
C SER A 86 13.77 -8.76 -19.03
N LEU A 87 12.46 -8.98 -19.00
CA LEU A 87 11.74 -9.56 -17.86
C LEU A 87 12.23 -10.98 -17.53
N ASN A 88 12.78 -11.68 -18.52
CA ASN A 88 13.31 -13.03 -18.38
C ASN A 88 14.77 -13.05 -17.90
N ASN A 89 15.41 -11.89 -17.74
CA ASN A 89 16.79 -11.80 -17.28
C ASN A 89 16.82 -11.56 -15.77
N PRO A 90 17.11 -12.60 -14.94
CA PRO A 90 17.09 -12.46 -13.49
C PRO A 90 18.14 -11.46 -13.00
N TYR A 91 19.27 -11.30 -13.70
CA TYR A 91 20.27 -10.31 -13.33
C TYR A 91 19.71 -8.88 -13.45
N GLN A 92 19.06 -8.55 -14.57
CA GLN A 92 18.46 -7.21 -14.75
C GLN A 92 17.34 -6.94 -13.74
N VAL A 93 16.50 -7.94 -13.46
CA VAL A 93 15.41 -7.82 -12.48
C VAL A 93 15.97 -7.57 -11.07
N ASN A 94 16.99 -8.33 -10.65
CA ASN A 94 17.63 -8.14 -9.34
C ASN A 94 18.37 -6.79 -9.24
N GLN A 95 19.05 -6.34 -10.29
CA GLN A 95 19.70 -5.03 -10.30
C GLN A 95 18.67 -3.90 -10.15
N ARG A 96 17.55 -3.98 -10.86
CA ARG A 96 16.44 -3.02 -10.69
C ARG A 96 15.88 -3.08 -9.27
N MET A 97 15.60 -4.26 -8.74
CA MET A 97 15.08 -4.46 -7.39
C MET A 97 15.99 -3.83 -6.33
N LYS A 98 17.30 -4.07 -6.41
CA LYS A 98 18.29 -3.46 -5.51
C LYS A 98 18.28 -1.93 -5.59
N GLY A 99 18.28 -1.36 -6.80
CA GLY A 99 18.21 0.08 -6.97
C GLY A 99 16.91 0.70 -6.47
N LEU A 100 15.78 -0.02 -6.56
CA LEU A 100 14.50 0.41 -5.97
C LEU A 100 14.55 0.40 -4.44
N GLN A 101 15.21 -0.59 -3.83
CA GLN A 101 15.42 -0.63 -2.39
C GLN A 101 16.32 0.52 -1.93
N GLU A 102 17.48 0.73 -2.57
CA GLU A 102 18.41 1.82 -2.26
C GLU A 102 17.73 3.20 -2.36
N PHE A 103 16.87 3.38 -3.37
CA PHE A 103 16.04 4.58 -3.52
C PHE A 103 15.14 4.80 -2.30
N LEU A 104 14.39 3.78 -1.87
CA LEU A 104 13.50 3.88 -0.70
C LEU A 104 14.30 4.10 0.59
N GLU A 105 15.37 3.33 0.82
CA GLU A 105 16.23 3.50 1.99
C GLU A 105 16.73 4.95 2.13
N THR A 106 17.11 5.58 1.02
CA THR A 106 17.54 6.98 1.00
C THR A 106 16.37 7.94 1.25
N VAL A 107 15.22 7.74 0.59
CA VAL A 107 14.02 8.58 0.80
C VAL A 107 13.56 8.54 2.26
N LEU A 108 13.61 7.36 2.88
CA LEU A 108 13.13 7.13 4.25
C LEU A 108 14.09 7.65 5.32
N GLN A 109 15.30 8.08 4.96
CA GLN A 109 16.24 8.74 5.87
C GLN A 109 16.03 10.25 5.98
N ASP A 110 15.32 10.87 5.03
CA ASP A 110 15.09 12.31 4.99
C ASP A 110 13.73 12.68 5.63
N PRO A 111 13.71 13.40 6.77
CA PRO A 111 12.48 13.83 7.43
C PRO A 111 11.58 14.70 6.56
N LEU A 112 12.13 15.49 5.62
CA LEU A 112 11.35 16.33 4.73
C LEU A 112 10.56 15.47 3.73
N LEU A 113 11.19 14.43 3.18
CA LEU A 113 10.50 13.49 2.28
C LEU A 113 9.50 12.62 3.04
N LEU A 114 9.83 12.21 4.26
CA LEU A 114 8.90 11.51 5.16
C LEU A 114 7.65 12.33 5.51
N SER A 115 7.69 13.66 5.41
CA SER A 115 6.51 14.49 5.65
C SER A 115 5.48 14.42 4.52
N ASP A 116 5.86 13.95 3.32
CA ASP A 116 4.95 13.85 2.18
C ASP A 116 4.01 12.64 2.32
N SER A 117 2.71 12.92 2.39
CA SER A 117 1.65 11.90 2.43
C SER A 117 1.69 10.89 1.27
N ARG A 118 2.25 11.23 0.11
CA ARG A 118 2.40 10.32 -1.03
C ARG A 118 3.34 9.16 -0.71
N VAL A 119 4.40 9.39 0.09
CA VAL A 119 5.31 8.33 0.54
C VAL A 119 4.55 7.30 1.39
N HIS A 120 3.72 7.79 2.32
CA HIS A 120 2.91 6.93 3.19
C HIS A 120 1.85 6.14 2.43
N LEU A 121 1.14 6.78 1.50
CA LEU A 121 0.18 6.08 0.65
C LEU A 121 0.87 5.03 -0.24
N PHE A 122 2.04 5.37 -0.79
CA PHE A 122 2.81 4.48 -1.65
C PHE A 122 3.25 3.22 -0.89
N LEU A 123 3.71 3.36 0.36
CA LEU A 123 4.26 2.26 1.18
C LEU A 123 3.22 1.50 2.03
N GLN A 124 2.10 2.14 2.39
CA GLN A 124 1.16 1.60 3.39
C GLN A 124 -0.27 1.42 2.86
N SER A 125 -0.54 1.68 1.58
CA SER A 125 -1.84 1.46 0.96
C SER A 125 -1.71 0.78 -0.40
N GLN A 126 -2.78 0.10 -0.84
CA GLN A 126 -2.85 -0.51 -2.18
C GLN A 126 -3.51 0.41 -3.22
N LEU A 127 -3.56 1.72 -2.96
CA LEU A 127 -4.13 2.70 -3.89
C LEU A 127 -3.27 2.83 -5.15
N SER A 128 -3.92 2.92 -6.31
CA SER A 128 -3.26 3.29 -7.57
C SER A 128 -2.79 4.75 -7.53
N VAL A 129 -1.82 5.09 -8.38
CA VAL A 129 -1.28 6.46 -8.51
C VAL A 129 -2.38 7.53 -8.62
N THR A 130 -3.38 7.31 -9.48
CA THR A 130 -4.51 8.24 -9.63
C THR A 130 -5.30 8.41 -8.34
N LYS A 131 -5.54 7.32 -7.60
CA LYS A 131 -6.25 7.38 -6.32
C LYS A 131 -5.41 8.02 -5.22
N MET A 132 -4.09 7.85 -5.27
CA MET A 132 -3.17 8.54 -4.35
C MET A 132 -3.20 10.04 -4.57
N GLU A 133 -3.08 10.52 -5.81
CA GLU A 133 -3.18 11.95 -6.14
C GLU A 133 -4.53 12.54 -5.73
N ALA A 134 -5.64 11.88 -6.07
CA ALA A 134 -6.95 12.32 -5.65
C ALA A 134 -7.07 12.40 -4.11
N CYS A 135 -6.44 11.48 -3.38
CA CYS A 135 -6.47 11.46 -1.93
C CYS A 135 -5.67 12.63 -1.31
N VAL A 136 -4.45 12.88 -1.80
CA VAL A 136 -3.63 13.99 -1.29
C VAL A 136 -4.17 15.35 -1.68
N SER A 137 -4.90 15.45 -2.80
CA SER A 137 -5.60 16.66 -3.22
C SER A 137 -6.98 16.85 -2.55
N GLY A 138 -7.39 15.96 -1.65
CA GLY A 138 -8.68 16.06 -0.95
C GLY A 138 -9.91 15.79 -1.83
N GLN A 139 -9.73 15.10 -2.95
CA GLN A 139 -10.79 14.77 -3.92
C GLN A 139 -11.45 13.39 -3.66
N THR A 140 -10.98 12.65 -2.66
CA THR A 140 -11.57 11.37 -2.23
C THR A 140 -12.51 11.55 -1.04
N ARG A 141 -13.42 10.58 -0.83
CA ARG A 141 -14.30 10.53 0.35
C ARG A 141 -13.60 10.04 1.63
N TYR A 142 -12.36 9.55 1.50
CA TYR A 142 -11.54 9.07 2.59
C TYR A 142 -10.26 9.92 2.70
N THR A 143 -9.73 10.01 3.91
CA THR A 143 -8.44 10.64 4.21
C THR A 143 -7.27 9.68 3.97
N VAL A 144 -6.05 10.21 3.94
CA VAL A 144 -4.81 9.41 3.88
C VAL A 144 -4.77 8.36 5.00
N ALA A 145 -5.12 8.76 6.22
CA ALA A 145 -5.20 7.91 7.40
C ALA A 145 -6.18 6.74 7.21
N GLN A 146 -7.37 7.02 6.66
CA GLN A 146 -8.38 6.01 6.38
C GLN A 146 -7.92 5.07 5.25
N ALA A 147 -7.32 5.61 4.18
CA ALA A 147 -6.80 4.80 3.08
C ALA A 147 -5.75 3.77 3.55
N ILE A 148 -4.84 4.20 4.43
CA ILE A 148 -3.82 3.31 5.01
C ILE A 148 -4.49 2.25 5.89
N GLN A 149 -5.47 2.64 6.70
CA GLN A 149 -6.15 1.72 7.62
C GLN A 149 -7.03 0.69 6.90
N MET A 150 -7.61 1.04 5.75
CA MET A 150 -8.42 0.15 4.92
C MET A 150 -7.59 -0.90 4.17
N CYS A 151 -6.27 -0.69 4.03
CA CYS A 151 -5.40 -1.70 3.48
C CYS A 151 -5.36 -2.89 4.44
N SER A 152 -5.85 -4.06 4.02
CA SER A 152 -5.83 -5.27 4.85
C SER A 152 -4.43 -5.51 5.42
N ASP A 153 -4.35 -5.88 6.69
CA ASP A 153 -3.07 -6.18 7.29
C ASP A 153 -2.48 -7.43 6.66
N CYS A 154 -1.33 -7.27 6.02
CA CYS A 154 -0.46 -8.35 5.57
C CYS A 154 0.18 -9.06 6.78
N HIS A 155 -0.60 -9.61 7.71
CA HIS A 155 -0.08 -10.34 8.90
C HIS A 155 0.59 -11.68 8.53
N ARG A 156 1.05 -11.87 7.30
CA ARG A 156 1.71 -13.12 6.87
C ARG A 156 2.88 -12.94 5.91
N THR A 157 3.70 -11.89 6.06
CA THR A 157 5.04 -11.90 5.48
C THR A 157 6.05 -12.35 6.53
N ARG A 158 6.58 -13.55 6.28
CA ARG A 158 7.64 -14.18 7.05
C ARG A 158 8.93 -13.40 6.79
N PHE A 159 9.25 -12.42 7.64
CA PHE A 159 10.57 -11.78 7.63
C PHE A 159 11.66 -12.87 7.71
N PRO A 160 12.78 -12.77 6.98
CA PRO A 160 13.87 -13.73 7.12
C PRO A 160 14.46 -13.64 8.53
N VAL A 161 14.06 -14.56 9.41
CA VAL A 161 14.72 -14.77 10.71
C VAL A 161 16.04 -15.47 10.47
N GLU A 162 17.10 -14.85 10.95
CA GLU A 162 18.44 -15.40 10.99
C GLU A 162 18.44 -16.72 11.78
N LYS A 163 19.03 -17.75 11.18
CA LYS A 163 18.89 -19.15 11.55
C LYS A 163 19.49 -19.43 12.93
N SER A 164 18.67 -19.52 13.97
CA SER A 164 19.05 -20.20 15.21
C SER A 164 17.90 -21.03 15.81
N ARG A 165 18.12 -22.35 15.74
CA ARG A 165 17.61 -23.46 16.56
C ARG A 165 16.09 -23.72 16.60
N LYS A 166 15.77 -24.90 16.04
CA LYS A 166 14.57 -25.74 16.23
C LYS A 166 14.14 -25.78 17.70
N GLU A 167 12.90 -25.38 17.97
CA GLU A 167 12.10 -25.96 19.06
C GLU A 167 10.73 -26.34 18.51
N TYR A 168 10.36 -27.58 18.81
CA TYR A 168 9.14 -28.27 18.43
C TYR A 168 8.06 -27.91 19.44
N CYS A 169 6.89 -27.49 19.00
CA CYS A 169 5.70 -27.50 19.85
C CYS A 169 4.48 -27.92 19.04
N ASP A 170 4.12 -29.20 19.19
CA ASP A 170 2.77 -29.71 19.02
C ASP A 170 1.87 -29.01 20.05
N SER A 171 0.67 -28.61 19.66
CA SER A 171 -0.38 -28.27 20.59
C SER A 171 -1.71 -28.77 20.05
N ASN A 172 -2.05 -29.99 20.45
CA ASN A 172 -3.42 -30.48 20.49
C ASN A 172 -4.17 -29.69 21.57
N CYS A 173 -5.23 -28.99 21.20
CA CYS A 173 -6.19 -28.44 22.14
C CYS A 173 -7.22 -29.51 22.51
N GLU A 174 -6.98 -30.22 23.62
CA GLU A 174 -8.05 -30.95 24.33
C GLU A 174 -8.96 -29.93 25.01
N SER A 175 -10.26 -29.96 24.68
CA SER A 175 -11.28 -29.20 25.40
C SER A 175 -11.88 -30.07 26.50
N THR A 176 -11.50 -29.80 27.75
CA THR A 176 -12.14 -30.38 28.93
C THR A 176 -13.06 -29.33 29.55
N THR A 177 -14.36 -29.41 29.27
CA THR A 177 -15.39 -28.73 30.07
C THR A 177 -15.97 -29.72 31.07
N SER A 178 -15.63 -29.55 32.34
CA SER A 178 -16.35 -30.15 33.46
C SER A 178 -17.39 -29.15 33.97
N SER A 179 -18.62 -29.62 34.18
CA SER A 179 -19.50 -29.27 35.31
C SER A 179 -20.79 -30.08 35.23
N VAL A 180 -21.22 -30.54 36.40
CA VAL A 180 -22.15 -31.65 36.66
C VAL A 180 -23.51 -31.09 37.12
N LEU A 181 -24.59 -31.65 36.55
CA LEU A 181 -25.98 -31.86 37.02
C LEU A 181 -26.90 -30.70 37.46
N GLY A 182 -28.16 -30.79 36.99
CA GLY A 182 -29.35 -30.20 37.63
C GLY A 182 -30.61 -30.19 36.74
N HIS A 183 -31.60 -31.03 37.07
CA HIS A 183 -32.86 -31.22 36.33
C HIS A 183 -33.96 -30.17 36.65
N SER A 184 -34.73 -29.80 35.60
CA SER A 184 -36.19 -29.58 35.51
C SER A 184 -36.92 -28.54 36.40
N LEU A 185 -37.51 -27.51 35.79
CA LEU A 185 -38.98 -27.34 35.57
C LEU A 185 -39.33 -25.96 34.96
N ASP A 186 -40.53 -25.91 34.37
CA ASP A 186 -41.16 -25.01 33.40
C ASP A 186 -41.76 -23.68 33.96
N SER A 187 -41.86 -22.64 33.10
CA SER A 187 -43.01 -21.71 32.91
C SER A 187 -42.63 -20.27 32.51
N GLY A 188 -43.14 -19.80 31.35
CA GLY A 188 -43.81 -18.49 31.25
C GLY A 188 -43.17 -17.29 30.49
N VAL A 189 -43.52 -17.14 29.19
CA VAL A 189 -43.94 -15.90 28.46
C VAL A 189 -42.87 -14.83 28.06
N PRO A 190 -43.00 -14.13 26.89
CA PRO A 190 -41.87 -13.68 26.06
C PRO A 190 -41.69 -12.14 25.96
N GLN A 191 -40.46 -11.69 25.67
CA GLN A 191 -40.18 -10.45 24.92
C GLN A 191 -38.90 -10.60 24.08
N SER A 192 -39.05 -10.48 22.75
CA SER A 192 -37.97 -10.35 21.75
C SER A 192 -37.67 -8.84 21.56
N SER A 193 -36.58 -8.36 20.98
CA SER A 193 -35.37 -8.93 20.35
C SER A 193 -34.42 -7.75 20.09
N SER A 194 -33.15 -7.91 20.45
CA SER A 194 -32.01 -7.06 20.06
C SER A 194 -30.88 -7.98 19.56
N PRO A 195 -29.96 -7.50 18.71
CA PRO A 195 -29.65 -8.16 17.44
C PRO A 195 -28.62 -9.28 17.53
N LEU A 196 -28.77 -10.26 16.64
CA LEU A 196 -27.76 -11.26 16.31
C LEU A 196 -26.63 -10.67 15.44
N PRO A 197 -25.43 -11.27 15.51
CA PRO A 197 -24.23 -10.83 14.78
C PRO A 197 -24.31 -11.21 13.30
N CYS A 198 -23.88 -10.31 12.42
CA CYS A 198 -23.79 -10.60 10.98
C CYS A 198 -22.58 -11.49 10.68
N ASP A 199 -22.88 -12.66 10.16
CA ASP A 199 -21.95 -13.62 9.58
C ASP A 199 -21.20 -13.04 8.37
N SER A 200 -19.90 -13.34 8.35
CA SER A 200 -19.01 -13.14 7.23
C SER A 200 -19.34 -14.14 6.11
N SER A 201 -19.81 -13.65 4.97
CA SER A 201 -19.76 -14.40 3.71
C SER A 201 -19.41 -13.46 2.55
N THR A 202 -18.34 -13.83 1.85
CA THR A 202 -18.07 -13.62 0.41
C THR A 202 -18.61 -12.35 -0.25
N CYS A 203 -17.71 -11.42 -0.58
CA CYS A 203 -17.96 -10.43 -1.63
C CYS A 203 -17.27 -10.84 -2.93
N GLU A 204 -18.08 -11.39 -3.84
CA GLU A 204 -17.80 -11.45 -5.27
C GLU A 204 -17.82 -10.05 -5.90
N ASN A 205 -16.96 -9.86 -6.88
CA ASN A 205 -16.97 -8.90 -8.00
C ASN A 205 -18.00 -7.75 -7.98
N CYS A 206 -17.49 -6.52 -7.98
CA CYS A 206 -18.23 -5.34 -8.44
C CYS A 206 -17.52 -4.70 -9.65
N ASP A 207 -17.65 -5.33 -10.81
CA ASP A 207 -17.57 -4.63 -12.10
C ASP A 207 -18.98 -4.21 -12.48
N GLY A 208 -19.26 -2.92 -12.34
CA GLY A 208 -20.55 -2.30 -12.64
C GLY A 208 -20.33 -1.05 -13.48
N SER A 209 -20.41 -1.23 -14.80
CA SER A 209 -20.47 -0.19 -15.82
C SER A 209 -21.48 0.91 -15.46
N LEU A 210 -21.04 2.17 -15.43
CA LEU A 210 -21.95 3.31 -15.52
C LEU A 210 -21.65 4.12 -16.78
N THR A 211 -22.55 3.95 -17.74
CA THR A 211 -22.72 4.78 -18.92
C THR A 211 -23.25 6.15 -18.50
N ILE A 212 -22.48 7.22 -18.76
CA ILE A 212 -23.00 8.58 -18.69
C ILE A 212 -23.56 8.93 -20.06
N ARG A 213 -24.88 9.08 -20.10
CA ARG A 213 -25.65 9.61 -21.22
C ARG A 213 -25.41 11.12 -21.38
N ASP A 214 -25.33 11.51 -22.64
CA ASP A 214 -25.43 12.86 -23.18
C ASP A 214 -26.39 13.79 -22.42
N ARG A 215 -25.91 15.01 -22.19
CA ARG A 215 -26.75 16.22 -22.27
C ARG A 215 -25.90 17.39 -22.74
N GLY A 216 -26.14 17.79 -23.99
CA GLY A 216 -25.50 18.92 -24.62
C GLY A 216 -26.08 20.29 -24.23
N PHE A 217 -25.45 21.28 -24.88
CA PHE A 217 -25.87 22.66 -25.14
C PHE A 217 -25.77 23.70 -24.00
N PHE A 218 -24.80 24.61 -24.11
CA PHE A 218 -25.05 25.89 -24.82
C PHE A 218 -23.75 26.50 -25.36
N SER A 219 -23.76 26.80 -26.65
CA SER A 219 -22.78 27.62 -27.36
C SER A 219 -22.89 29.08 -26.94
N ARG A 220 -21.77 29.81 -27.00
CA ARG A 220 -21.78 31.24 -27.32
C ARG A 220 -20.50 31.61 -28.06
N GLU A 221 -20.70 32.01 -29.32
CA GLU A 221 -19.73 32.65 -30.19
C GLU A 221 -19.38 34.06 -29.69
N SER A 222 -18.14 34.49 -29.96
CA SER A 222 -17.86 35.83 -30.48
C SER A 222 -16.51 35.83 -31.22
N SER A 223 -16.58 36.18 -32.50
CA SER A 223 -15.51 36.33 -33.50
C SER A 223 -14.78 37.67 -33.40
N CYS A 224 -13.73 37.80 -34.25
CA CYS A 224 -13.03 38.99 -34.76
C CYS A 224 -11.76 39.44 -33.98
N ASP A 225 -10.58 39.67 -34.57
CA ASP A 225 -10.18 39.92 -35.96
C ASP A 225 -8.73 39.49 -36.28
N GLN A 226 -8.46 39.39 -37.59
CA GLN A 226 -7.17 39.16 -38.26
C GLN A 226 -6.21 40.35 -38.10
N GLU A 227 -4.89 40.08 -38.07
CA GLU A 227 -3.95 40.90 -38.85
C GLU A 227 -2.69 40.09 -39.22
N HIS A 228 -2.35 40.18 -40.50
CA HIS A 228 -1.21 39.57 -41.17
C HIS A 228 -0.48 40.74 -41.84
N THR A 229 0.82 40.94 -41.57
CA THR A 229 1.68 41.79 -42.40
C THR A 229 3.14 41.38 -42.19
N GLU A 230 3.70 40.71 -43.21
CA GLU A 230 5.15 40.68 -43.49
C GLU A 230 5.58 42.03 -44.09
N PRO A 231 6.90 42.30 -44.06
CA PRO A 231 7.61 42.36 -45.34
C PRO A 231 8.82 41.43 -45.44
#